data_AF-A0A6V8PV73-F1
#
_entry.id   AF-A0A6V8PV73-F1
#
_cell.length_a   1.000
_cell.length_b   1.000
_cell.length_c   1.000
_cell.angle_alpha   90.00
_cell.angle_beta   90.00
_cell.angle_gamma   90.00
#
_symmetry.space_group_name_H-M   'P 1'
#
loop_
_entity.id
_entity.type
_entity.pdbx_description
1 polymer ?
#
loop_
_entity_poly.entity_id
_entity_poly.type
_entity_poly.pdbx_seq_one_letter_code
_entity_poly.pdbx_strand_id
1 'polypeptide(L)'
;RRLDNKGLVAQEDRRKIILAQLQKARQIHKLHPLVDRELVEEVVDLVGNPQVVVAEFSPRFLALPREVLETSMKSHQRYFPVESLQGELLPTFIFVQNGSPQAEAEVRKGNERVLSARLTDAMFFWEEDLKKQFAQLTPQLSGVIFQEKLGSMLDKVKRLEKLVPFLVQKTGL
;
A
#
# COMPACT_ATOMS: atom_id res chain seq x y z
N ARG A 1 -12.47 -40.26 -1.97
CA ARG A 1 -11.40 -39.71 -1.09
C ARG A 1 -12.02 -38.54 -0.35
N ARG A 2 -12.49 -38.75 0.90
CA ARG A 2 -13.18 -37.74 1.72
C ARG A 2 -12.17 -36.64 2.06
N LEU A 3 -12.47 -35.39 1.70
CA LEU A 3 -11.77 -34.22 2.22
C LEU A 3 -12.38 -33.92 3.58
N ASP A 4 -11.57 -34.03 4.62
CA ASP A 4 -11.99 -33.76 5.99
C ASP A 4 -12.41 -32.29 6.13
N ASN A 5 -13.63 -32.12 6.63
CA ASN A 5 -14.36 -30.87 6.78
C ASN A 5 -13.80 -30.01 7.94
N LYS A 6 -12.53 -29.58 7.87
CA LYS A 6 -11.89 -28.76 8.89
C LYS A 6 -11.79 -27.29 8.45
N GLY A 7 -12.80 -26.49 8.80
CA GLY A 7 -12.62 -25.04 8.97
C GLY A 7 -12.84 -24.13 7.76
N LEU A 8 -13.51 -24.57 6.70
CA LEU A 8 -13.93 -23.67 5.62
C LEU A 8 -15.24 -22.97 6.00
N VAL A 9 -15.18 -21.66 6.20
CA VAL A 9 -16.33 -20.81 6.45
C VAL A 9 -16.87 -20.27 5.12
N ALA A 10 -18.19 -20.20 4.96
CA ALA A 10 -18.83 -19.63 3.76
C ALA A 10 -18.41 -18.17 3.55
N GLN A 11 -18.29 -17.73 2.30
CA GLN A 11 -17.73 -16.41 1.95
C GLN A 11 -18.46 -15.23 2.63
N GLU A 12 -19.79 -15.25 2.66
CA GLU A 12 -20.59 -14.22 3.35
C GLU A 12 -20.32 -14.18 4.85
N ASP A 13 -20.12 -15.34 5.47
CA ASP A 13 -19.81 -15.47 6.88
C ASP A 13 -18.36 -15.04 7.17
N ARG A 14 -17.41 -15.33 6.27
CA ARG A 14 -16.03 -14.83 6.37
C ARG A 14 -15.97 -13.30 6.39
N ARG A 15 -16.69 -12.65 5.48
CA ARG A 15 -16.78 -11.18 5.44
C ARG A 15 -17.30 -10.61 6.75
N LYS A 16 -18.41 -11.15 7.26
CA LYS A 16 -19.01 -10.73 8.54
C LYS A 16 -18.03 -10.93 9.70
N ILE A 17 -17.33 -12.06 9.73
CA ILE A 17 -16.34 -12.37 10.78
C ILE A 17 -15.16 -11.38 10.73
N ILE A 18 -14.58 -11.11 9.55
CA ILE A 18 -13.47 -10.17 9.41
C ILE A 18 -13.89 -8.78 9.88
N LEU A 19 -15.03 -8.27 9.41
CA LEU A 19 -15.53 -6.95 9.78
C LEU A 19 -15.80 -6.84 11.29
N ALA A 20 -16.41 -7.88 11.89
CA ALA A 20 -16.66 -7.91 13.33
C ALA A 20 -15.35 -7.92 14.14
N GLN A 21 -14.35 -8.69 13.69
CA GLN A 21 -13.04 -8.74 14.35
C GLN A 21 -12.26 -7.42 14.20
N LEU A 22 -12.31 -6.76 13.03
CA LEU A 22 -11.75 -5.43 12.82
C LEU A 22 -12.42 -4.38 13.71
N GLN A 23 -13.75 -4.43 13.84
CA GLN A 23 -14.50 -3.56 14.74
C GLN A 23 -14.13 -3.80 16.21
N LYS A 24 -13.94 -5.07 16.60
CA LYS A 24 -13.49 -5.42 17.95
C LYS A 24 -12.08 -4.90 18.23
N ALA A 25 -11.15 -5.04 17.28
CA ALA A 25 -9.80 -4.49 17.39
C ALA A 25 -9.85 -2.97 17.60
N ARG A 26 -10.76 -2.28 16.90
CA ARG A 26 -11.00 -0.85 17.08
C ARG A 26 -11.48 -0.47 18.47
N GLN A 27 -12.42 -1.22 19.03
CA GLN A 27 -12.97 -0.92 20.34
C GLN A 27 -11.99 -1.21 21.49
N ILE A 28 -11.28 -2.34 21.43
CA ILE A 28 -10.40 -2.78 22.51
C ILE A 28 -9.11 -1.95 22.54
N HIS A 29 -8.51 -1.71 21.37
CA HIS A 29 -7.19 -1.11 21.29
C HIS A 29 -7.22 0.39 20.94
N LYS A 30 -8.43 0.97 20.77
CA LYS A 30 -8.63 2.35 20.26
C LYS A 30 -7.91 2.61 18.93
N LEU A 31 -7.79 1.56 18.13
CA LEU A 31 -7.12 1.57 16.82
C LEU A 31 -8.14 1.82 15.72
N HIS A 32 -7.87 2.70 14.77
CA HIS A 32 -8.80 2.96 13.66
C HIS A 32 -8.24 2.36 12.37
N PRO A 33 -8.52 1.07 12.07
CA PRO A 33 -8.07 0.49 10.82
C PRO A 33 -8.74 1.20 9.64
N LEU A 34 -7.94 1.52 8.63
CA LEU A 34 -8.39 2.03 7.34
C LEU A 34 -9.02 0.89 6.55
N VAL A 35 -10.32 0.68 6.77
CA VAL A 35 -11.08 -0.40 6.11
C VAL A 35 -11.46 0.04 4.70
N ASP A 36 -10.73 -0.50 3.73
CA ASP A 36 -11.05 -0.44 2.31
C ASP A 36 -11.93 -1.65 1.94
N ARG A 37 -13.05 -1.41 1.23
CA ARG A 37 -13.96 -2.48 0.83
C ARG A 37 -13.29 -3.46 -0.12
N GLU A 38 -12.53 -2.99 -1.10
CA GLU A 38 -11.87 -3.85 -2.10
C GLU A 38 -10.86 -4.76 -1.42
N LEU A 39 -10.09 -4.20 -0.48
CA LEU A 39 -9.13 -4.97 0.30
C LEU A 39 -9.81 -6.03 1.19
N VAL A 40 -10.97 -5.72 1.77
CA VAL A 40 -11.74 -6.72 2.53
C VAL A 40 -12.18 -7.87 1.63
N GLU A 41 -12.64 -7.59 0.42
CA GLU A 41 -13.03 -8.61 -0.55
C GLU A 41 -11.85 -9.51 -0.94
N GLU A 42 -10.69 -8.92 -1.24
CA GLU A 42 -9.48 -9.71 -1.53
C GLU A 42 -9.14 -10.64 -0.37
N VAL A 43 -9.15 -10.12 0.86
CA VAL A 43 -8.80 -10.89 2.04
C VAL A 43 -9.81 -12.01 2.32
N VAL A 44 -11.11 -11.76 2.10
CA VAL A 44 -12.18 -12.76 2.22
C VAL A 44 -11.92 -13.97 1.31
N ASP A 45 -11.37 -13.73 0.11
CA ASP A 45 -11.08 -14.79 -0.85
C ASP A 45 -9.76 -15.52 -0.55
N LEU A 46 -8.84 -14.89 0.18
CA LEU A 46 -7.54 -15.45 0.55
C LEU A 46 -7.58 -16.44 1.73
N VAL A 47 -8.55 -16.31 2.65
CA VAL A 47 -8.58 -17.10 3.90
C VAL A 47 -9.83 -17.96 4.02
N GLY A 48 -9.69 -19.19 4.51
CA GLY A 48 -10.81 -20.12 4.75
C GLY A 48 -11.44 -19.95 6.14
N ASN A 49 -10.61 -19.59 7.14
CA ASN A 49 -11.02 -19.37 8.53
C ASN A 49 -10.38 -18.08 9.06
N PRO A 50 -11.01 -16.90 8.89
CA PRO A 50 -10.36 -15.63 9.15
C PRO A 50 -10.06 -15.37 10.64
N GLN A 51 -8.81 -15.01 10.92
CA GLN A 51 -8.36 -14.44 12.19
C GLN A 51 -7.62 -13.13 11.91
N VAL A 52 -8.11 -12.03 12.51
CA VAL A 52 -7.50 -10.70 12.50
C VAL A 52 -6.38 -10.66 13.53
N VAL A 53 -5.21 -10.18 13.12
CA VAL A 53 -4.02 -10.03 13.97
C VAL A 53 -3.50 -8.60 13.85
N VAL A 54 -3.22 -8.00 15.01
CA VAL A 54 -2.61 -6.68 15.12
C VAL A 54 -1.08 -6.86 15.20
N ALA A 55 -0.33 -6.04 14.47
CA ALA A 55 1.12 -6.10 14.41
C ALA A 55 1.71 -4.68 14.34
N GLU A 56 3.00 -4.56 14.63
CA GLU A 56 3.68 -3.27 14.74
C GLU A 56 4.90 -3.17 13.82
N PHE A 57 5.26 -1.95 13.47
CA PHE A 57 6.51 -1.66 12.74
C PHE A 57 7.27 -0.53 13.43
N SER A 58 8.53 -0.32 13.03
CA SER A 58 9.34 0.73 13.65
C SER A 58 8.75 2.12 13.38
N PRO A 59 8.51 2.97 14.41
CA PRO A 59 7.97 4.32 14.24
C PRO A 59 8.79 5.23 13.32
N ARG A 60 10.08 4.91 13.08
CA ARG A 60 10.93 5.64 12.13
C ARG A 60 10.31 5.72 10.72
N PHE A 61 9.53 4.72 10.34
CA PHE A 61 8.90 4.68 9.02
C PHE A 61 7.76 5.69 8.88
N LEU A 62 7.27 6.28 9.96
CA LEU A 62 6.29 7.38 9.91
C LEU A 62 6.85 8.67 9.30
N ALA A 63 8.16 8.75 9.06
CA ALA A 63 8.76 9.83 8.27
C ALA A 63 8.49 9.70 6.76
N LEU A 64 8.08 8.53 6.28
CA LEU A 64 7.59 8.36 4.91
C LEU A 64 6.25 9.10 4.72
N PRO A 65 5.97 9.62 3.51
CA PRO A 65 4.65 10.11 3.18
C PRO A 65 3.59 9.04 3.42
N ARG A 66 2.43 9.49 3.89
CA ARG A 66 1.27 8.65 4.20
C ARG A 66 0.91 7.72 3.04
N GLU A 67 0.90 8.26 1.82
CA GLU A 67 0.55 7.53 0.60
C GLU A 67 1.52 6.39 0.32
N VAL A 68 2.82 6.59 0.60
CA VAL A 68 3.85 5.56 0.43
C VAL A 68 3.64 4.42 1.43
N LEU A 69 3.35 4.76 2.69
CA LEU A 69 3.06 3.78 3.75
C LEU A 69 1.81 2.97 3.43
N GLU A 70 0.69 3.63 3.12
CA GLU A 70 -0.57 2.96 2.81
C GLU A 70 -0.44 2.05 1.59
N THR A 71 0.16 2.54 0.51
CA THR A 71 0.35 1.76 -0.73
C THR A 71 1.25 0.54 -0.47
N SER A 72 2.34 0.71 0.29
CA SER A 72 3.25 -0.40 0.64
C SER A 72 2.56 -1.49 1.45
N MET A 73 1.65 -1.12 2.36
CA MET A 73 0.89 -2.05 3.20
C MET A 73 -0.24 -2.73 2.42
N LYS A 74 -1.05 -1.98 1.69
CA LYS A 74 -2.25 -2.47 0.99
C LYS A 74 -1.87 -3.34 -0.20
N SER A 75 -1.13 -2.78 -1.17
CA SER A 75 -0.93 -3.40 -2.49
C SER A 75 -0.10 -4.69 -2.42
N HIS A 76 0.92 -4.73 -1.56
CA HIS A 76 1.86 -5.84 -1.57
C HIS A 76 1.45 -6.94 -0.61
N GLN A 77 0.79 -6.61 0.51
CA GLN A 77 0.60 -7.54 1.63
C GLN A 77 -0.82 -7.64 2.16
N ARG A 78 -1.76 -6.85 1.64
CA ARG A 78 -3.16 -6.84 2.07
C ARG A 78 -3.29 -6.52 3.56
N TYR A 79 -2.44 -5.61 4.04
CA TYR A 79 -2.50 -5.10 5.39
C TYR A 79 -3.41 -3.88 5.46
N PHE A 80 -4.15 -3.76 6.55
CA PHE A 80 -4.94 -2.59 6.89
C PHE A 80 -4.07 -1.65 7.76
N PRO A 81 -3.68 -0.46 7.26
CA PRO A 81 -3.03 0.55 8.08
C PRO A 81 -3.96 1.01 9.20
N VAL A 82 -3.38 1.47 10.30
CA VAL A 82 -4.14 1.92 11.47
C VAL A 82 -3.88 3.37 11.77
N GLU A 83 -4.94 4.10 12.12
CA GLU A 83 -4.89 5.48 12.54
C GLU A 83 -5.27 5.67 14.02
N SER A 84 -4.86 6.82 14.55
CA SER A 84 -5.39 7.38 15.78
C SER A 84 -6.79 7.97 15.57
N LEU A 85 -7.44 8.37 16.66
CA LEU A 85 -8.70 9.11 16.61
C LEU A 85 -8.59 10.46 15.88
N GLN A 86 -7.37 10.99 15.81
CA GLN A 86 -7.05 12.28 15.20
C GLN A 86 -6.72 12.15 13.70
N GLY A 87 -6.72 10.93 13.15
CA GLY A 87 -6.40 10.67 11.73
C GLY A 87 -4.90 10.57 11.43
N GLU A 88 -4.06 10.43 12.47
CA GLU A 88 -2.62 10.21 12.31
C GLU A 88 -2.33 8.71 12.15
N LEU A 89 -1.50 8.34 11.17
CA LEU A 89 -1.05 6.95 11.04
C LEU A 89 -0.23 6.52 12.26
N LEU A 90 -0.60 5.37 12.81
CA LEU A 90 0.12 4.72 13.90
C LEU A 90 1.16 3.74 13.35
N PRO A 91 2.21 3.40 14.12
CA PRO A 91 3.19 2.37 13.76
C PRO A 91 2.63 0.94 13.91
N THR A 92 1.38 0.76 13.51
CA THR A 92 0.55 -0.42 13.72
C THR A 92 -0.20 -0.73 12.45
N PHE A 93 -0.34 -2.02 12.16
CA PHE A 93 -1.10 -2.51 11.03
C PHE A 93 -1.86 -3.77 11.44
N ILE A 94 -2.89 -4.10 10.67
CA ILE A 94 -3.71 -5.28 10.88
C ILE A 94 -3.62 -6.15 9.64
N PHE A 95 -3.51 -7.46 9.83
CA PHE A 95 -3.61 -8.43 8.75
C PHE A 95 -4.56 -9.56 9.14
N VAL A 96 -5.01 -10.31 8.14
CA VAL A 96 -5.90 -11.46 8.35
C VAL A 96 -5.17 -12.72 7.92
N GLN A 97 -5.20 -13.74 8.77
CA GLN A 97 -4.62 -15.05 8.52
C GLN A 97 -5.67 -16.15 8.66
N ASN A 98 -5.31 -17.37 8.28
CA ASN A 98 -6.08 -18.54 8.66
C ASN A 98 -5.86 -18.84 10.16
N GLY A 99 -6.95 -19.00 10.89
CA GLY A 99 -6.96 -19.13 12.35
C GLY A 99 -6.12 -20.30 12.85
N SER A 100 -5.04 -19.98 13.55
CA SER A 100 -4.20 -20.91 14.30
C SER A 100 -3.58 -20.18 15.50
N PRO A 101 -4.25 -20.17 16.66
CA PRO A 101 -3.80 -19.43 17.84
C PRO A 101 -2.39 -19.81 18.31
N GLN A 102 -1.99 -21.06 18.09
CA GLN A 102 -0.68 -21.59 18.48
C GLN A 102 0.47 -20.97 17.68
N ALA A 103 0.21 -20.52 16.45
CA ALA A 103 1.22 -19.94 15.56
C ALA A 103 1.13 -18.41 15.46
N GLU A 104 0.18 -17.77 16.15
CA GLU A 104 -0.10 -16.34 15.99
C GLU A 104 1.13 -15.46 16.25
N ALA A 105 1.90 -15.74 17.31
CA ALA A 105 3.07 -14.95 17.67
C ALA A 105 4.18 -15.04 16.60
N GLU A 106 4.46 -16.23 16.08
CA GLU A 106 5.46 -16.43 15.03
C GLU A 106 5.03 -15.82 13.70
N VAL A 107 3.74 -15.98 13.34
CA VAL A 107 3.21 -15.38 12.11
C VAL A 107 3.22 -13.86 12.21
N ARG A 108 2.84 -13.28 13.35
CA ARG A 108 2.93 -11.83 13.61
C ARG A 108 4.34 -11.33 13.36
N LYS A 109 5.33 -11.92 14.04
CA LYS A 109 6.76 -11.56 13.89
C LYS A 109 7.26 -11.72 12.44
N GLY A 110 6.79 -12.73 11.74
CA GLY A 110 7.07 -12.92 10.31
C GLY A 110 6.55 -11.76 9.46
N ASN A 111 5.28 -11.37 9.64
CA ASN A 111 4.66 -10.27 8.91
C ASN A 111 5.32 -8.92 9.25
N GLU A 112 5.71 -8.69 10.50
CA GLU A 112 6.43 -7.49 10.93
C GLU A 112 7.80 -7.36 10.24
N ARG A 113 8.58 -8.44 10.18
CA ARG A 113 9.86 -8.47 9.45
C ARG A 113 9.66 -8.18 7.96
N VAL A 114 8.63 -8.78 7.38
CA VAL A 114 8.30 -8.66 5.96
C VAL A 114 7.85 -7.23 5.61
N LEU A 115 7.09 -6.57 6.48
CA LEU A 115 6.74 -5.15 6.31
C LEU A 115 7.98 -4.26 6.49
N SER A 116 8.76 -4.51 7.54
CA SER A 116 9.94 -3.71 7.85
C SER A 116 10.97 -3.73 6.71
N ALA A 117 11.15 -4.86 6.01
CA ALA A 117 12.05 -4.92 4.86
C ALA A 117 11.59 -3.98 3.74
N ARG A 118 10.30 -4.04 3.37
CA ARG A 118 9.72 -3.18 2.32
C ARG A 118 9.76 -1.70 2.67
N LEU A 119 9.46 -1.35 3.91
CA LEU A 119 9.50 0.05 4.35
C LEU A 119 10.94 0.58 4.43
N THR A 120 11.93 -0.30 4.64
CA THR A 120 13.35 0.08 4.56
C THR A 120 13.71 0.43 3.12
N ASP A 121 13.29 -0.38 2.15
CA ASP A 121 13.51 -0.09 0.73
C ASP A 121 12.81 1.22 0.31
N ALA A 122 11.54 1.39 0.72
CA ALA A 122 10.78 2.61 0.43
C ALA A 122 11.43 3.86 1.03
N MET A 123 11.91 3.79 2.28
CA MET A 123 12.64 4.89 2.92
C MET A 123 13.91 5.23 2.17
N PHE A 124 14.69 4.21 1.78
CA PHE A 124 15.91 4.43 1.00
C PHE A 124 15.61 5.15 -0.32
N PHE A 125 14.61 4.71 -1.09
CA PHE A 125 14.24 5.38 -2.34
C PHE A 125 13.74 6.81 -2.10
N TRP A 126 12.94 7.02 -1.06
CA TRP A 126 12.45 8.35 -0.69
C TRP A 126 13.62 9.30 -0.37
N GLU A 127 14.57 8.86 0.45
CA GLU A 127 15.75 9.64 0.82
C GLU A 127 16.66 9.90 -0.39
N GLU A 128 16.85 8.93 -1.27
CA GLU A 128 17.64 9.10 -2.51
C GLU A 128 16.99 10.07 -3.50
N ASP A 129 15.67 10.02 -3.63
CA ASP A 129 14.93 10.90 -4.53
C ASP A 129 14.91 12.36 -4.01
N LEU A 130 14.80 12.56 -2.70
CA LEU A 130 14.90 13.89 -2.09
C LEU A 130 16.25 14.58 -2.30
N LYS A 131 17.33 13.83 -2.59
CA LYS A 131 18.65 14.40 -2.90
C LYS A 131 18.71 15.04 -4.29
N LYS A 132 17.80 14.66 -5.21
CA LYS A 132 17.82 15.12 -6.61
C LYS A 132 16.87 16.29 -6.78
N GLN A 133 17.33 17.35 -7.43
CA GLN A 133 16.45 18.45 -7.81
C GLN A 133 15.71 18.12 -9.11
N PHE A 134 14.44 18.51 -9.23
CA PHE A 134 13.65 18.30 -10.46
C PHE A 134 14.34 18.87 -11.71
N ALA A 135 15.04 20.00 -11.58
CA ALA A 135 15.81 20.59 -12.67
C ALA A 135 16.91 19.65 -13.21
N GLN A 136 17.46 18.77 -12.38
CA GLN A 136 18.47 17.78 -12.75
C GLN A 136 17.86 16.54 -13.44
N LEU A 137 16.56 16.34 -13.35
CA LEU A 137 15.85 15.22 -13.97
C LEU A 137 15.47 15.52 -15.43
N THR A 138 15.18 16.78 -15.76
CA THR A 138 14.76 17.19 -17.11
C THR A 138 15.77 16.78 -18.21
N PRO A 139 17.09 17.00 -18.05
CA PRO A 139 18.07 16.57 -19.06
C PRO A 139 18.13 15.06 -19.27
N GLN A 140 17.79 14.26 -18.26
CA GLN A 140 17.83 12.79 -18.33
C GLN A 140 16.76 12.21 -19.27
N LEU A 141 15.71 12.99 -19.57
CA LEU A 141 14.69 12.62 -20.56
C LEU A 141 15.26 12.48 -21.98
N SER A 142 16.47 12.99 -22.25
CA SER A 142 17.18 12.76 -23.52
C SER A 142 17.52 11.29 -23.74
N GLY A 143 17.72 10.51 -22.68
CA GLY A 143 18.02 9.07 -22.76
C GLY A 143 16.79 8.18 -22.92
N VAL A 144 15.57 8.72 -22.75
CA VAL A 144 14.33 7.95 -22.83
C VAL A 144 13.76 8.07 -24.24
N ILE A 145 13.87 7.00 -25.03
CA ILE A 145 13.35 6.97 -26.41
C ILE A 145 11.82 7.11 -26.36
N PHE A 146 11.29 8.15 -27.02
CA PHE A 146 9.85 8.30 -27.21
C PHE A 146 9.39 7.53 -28.44
N GLN A 147 10.02 7.79 -29.58
CA GLN A 147 9.79 7.06 -30.83
C GLN A 147 11.01 7.24 -31.73
N GLU A 148 11.43 6.16 -32.40
CA GLU A 148 12.72 6.08 -33.10
C GLU A 148 12.99 7.24 -34.07
N LYS A 149 11.96 7.72 -34.80
CA LYS A 149 12.09 8.83 -35.76
C LYS A 149 11.84 10.22 -35.17
N LEU A 150 11.25 10.29 -33.99
CA LEU A 150 10.86 11.54 -33.31
C LEU A 150 11.72 11.82 -32.08
N GLY A 151 12.71 10.97 -31.80
CA GLY A 151 13.72 11.15 -30.77
C GLY A 151 13.23 10.78 -29.36
N SER A 152 13.73 11.54 -28.39
CA SER A 152 13.57 11.28 -26.96
C SER A 152 12.29 11.91 -26.39
N MET A 153 11.98 11.55 -25.14
CA MET A 153 10.95 12.24 -24.35
C MET A 153 11.27 13.72 -24.17
N LEU A 154 12.55 14.10 -24.05
CA LEU A 154 12.96 15.50 -24.01
C LEU A 154 12.62 16.22 -25.32
N ASP A 155 12.83 15.59 -26.46
CA ASP A 155 12.51 16.17 -27.77
C ASP A 155 11.00 16.37 -27.94
N LYS A 156 10.20 15.42 -27.43
CA LYS A 156 8.75 15.57 -27.37
C LYS A 156 8.33 16.77 -26.52
N VAL A 157 8.88 16.93 -25.32
CA VAL A 157 8.57 18.06 -24.43
C VAL A 157 8.91 19.38 -25.12
N LYS A 158 10.12 19.51 -25.67
CA LYS A 158 10.55 20.72 -26.41
C LYS A 158 9.64 21.06 -27.59
N ARG A 159 9.09 20.06 -28.29
CA ARG A 159 8.11 20.29 -29.36
C ARG A 159 6.78 20.80 -28.81
N LEU A 160 6.30 20.23 -27.71
CA LEU A 160 5.06 20.68 -27.07
C LEU A 160 5.19 22.10 -26.52
N GLU A 161 6.29 22.43 -25.87
CA GLU A 161 6.57 23.80 -25.37
C GLU A 161 6.53 24.85 -26.48
N LYS A 162 6.91 24.49 -27.71
CA LYS A 162 6.81 25.37 -28.89
C LYS A 162 5.40 25.43 -29.48
N LEU A 163 4.68 24.31 -29.48
CA LEU A 163 3.37 24.19 -30.12
C LEU A 163 2.24 24.78 -29.28
N VAL A 164 2.29 24.61 -27.96
CA VAL A 164 1.22 25.04 -27.04
C VAL A 164 0.95 26.56 -27.15
N PRO A 165 1.95 27.45 -27.12
CA PRO A 165 1.70 28.89 -27.28
C PRO A 165 1.04 29.25 -28.62
N PHE A 166 1.42 28.56 -29.71
CA PHE A 166 0.80 28.75 -31.01
C PHE A 166 -0.68 28.33 -31.01
N LEU A 167 -1.01 27.20 -30.38
CA LEU A 167 -2.39 26.73 -30.28
C LEU A 167 -3.24 27.67 -29.43
N VAL A 168 -2.74 28.08 -28.26
CA VAL A 168 -3.36 29.09 -27.38
C VAL A 168 -3.72 30.36 -28.16
N GLN A 169 -2.79 30.89 -28.95
CA GLN A 169 -3.03 32.08 -29.78
C GLN A 169 -4.13 31.87 -30.84
N LYS A 170 -4.27 30.65 -31.39
CA LYS A 170 -5.23 30.33 -32.45
C LYS A 170 -6.61 29.95 -31.94
N THR A 171 -6.69 29.33 -30.76
CA THR A 171 -7.95 28.79 -30.22
C THR A 171 -8.53 29.61 -29.08
N GLY A 172 -7.76 30.53 -28.48
CA GLY A 172 -8.23 31.38 -27.38
C GLY A 172 -8.44 30.64 -26.05
N LEU A 173 -7.71 29.54 -25.84
CA LEU A 173 -7.63 28.84 -24.55
C LEU A 173 -6.72 29.58 -23.58
#